data_AF-A1RST7-F1
#
_entry.id   AF-A1RST7-F1
#
_cell.length_a   1.000
_cell.length_b   1.000
_cell.length_c   1.000
_cell.angle_alpha   90.00
_cell.angle_beta   90.00
_cell.angle_gamma   90.00
#
_symmetry.space_group_name_H-M   'P 1'
#
loop_
_entity.id
_entity.type
_entity.pdbx_description
1 polymer ?
#
loop_
_entity_poly.entity_id
_entity_poly.type
_entity_poly.pdbx_seq_one_letter_code
_entity_poly.pdbx_strand_id
1 'polypeptide(L)'
;MSTYIIQIDNVHIECDMEYGVSKDIVCKVVGVSHECLDDTIRKIGLEDYVKVEDNTLYILTSIFKTGKTPGEVIKEIAMLSRFC
;
A
#
# COMPACT_ATOMS: atom_id res chain seq x y z
N MET A 1 1.80 -16.19 9.82
CA MET A 1 1.41 -15.42 8.63
C MET A 1 0.20 -14.59 9.01
N SER A 2 0.36 -13.27 9.07
CA SER A 2 -0.73 -12.34 9.33
C SER A 2 -1.03 -11.62 8.01
N THR A 3 -1.98 -12.13 7.24
CA THR A 3 -2.42 -11.50 5.99
C THR A 3 -3.42 -10.40 6.31
N TYR A 4 -3.19 -9.21 5.79
CA TYR A 4 -4.13 -8.09 5.87
C TYR A 4 -4.80 -7.89 4.52
N ILE A 5 -6.13 -7.95 4.52
CA ILE A 5 -6.92 -7.85 3.30
C ILE A 5 -7.86 -6.67 3.46
N ILE A 6 -7.87 -5.78 2.47
CA ILE A 6 -8.86 -4.72 2.36
C ILE A 6 -9.50 -4.76 0.98
N GLN A 7 -10.82 -4.62 0.95
CA GLN A 7 -11.59 -4.57 -0.28
C GLN A 7 -12.53 -3.37 -0.23
N ILE A 8 -12.43 -2.49 -1.22
CA ILE A 8 -13.26 -1.29 -1.36
C ILE A 8 -13.68 -1.21 -2.82
N ASP A 9 -14.98 -1.33 -3.09
CA ASP A 9 -15.54 -1.33 -4.45
C ASP A 9 -14.83 -2.36 -5.36
N ASN A 10 -14.13 -1.88 -6.40
CA ASN A 10 -13.32 -2.66 -7.35
C ASN A 10 -11.88 -2.92 -6.86
N VAL A 11 -11.43 -2.26 -5.80
CA VAL A 11 -10.05 -2.34 -5.30
C VAL A 11 -9.92 -3.47 -4.28
N HIS A 12 -8.98 -4.38 -4.53
CA HIS A 12 -8.60 -5.42 -3.59
C HIS A 12 -7.11 -5.33 -3.28
N ILE A 13 -6.75 -5.18 -2.00
CA ILE A 13 -5.36 -5.14 -1.56
C ILE A 13 -5.13 -6.25 -0.55
N GLU A 14 -4.16 -7.10 -0.83
CA GLU A 14 -3.73 -8.19 0.03
C GLU A 14 -2.27 -7.96 0.42
N CYS A 15 -2.01 -7.78 1.71
CA CYS A 15 -0.68 -7.54 2.26
C CYS A 15 -0.22 -8.69 3.15
N ASP A 16 1.03 -9.10 2.99
CA ASP A 16 1.71 -9.92 3.99
C ASP A 16 2.29 -8.98 5.07
N MET A 17 1.66 -8.97 6.25
CA MET A 17 2.09 -8.13 7.37
C MET A 17 3.06 -8.86 8.30
N GLU A 18 4.00 -9.63 7.73
CA GLU A 18 5.10 -10.19 8.51
C GLU A 18 6.09 -9.08 8.93
N TYR A 19 5.88 -8.54 10.13
CA TYR A 19 6.77 -7.55 10.72
C TYR A 19 8.13 -8.16 11.05
N GLY A 20 9.14 -7.84 10.24
CA GLY A 20 10.54 -8.15 10.50
C GLY A 20 11.41 -6.90 10.43
N VAL A 21 12.47 -6.84 11.23
CA VAL A 21 13.49 -5.77 11.09
C VAL A 21 14.06 -5.90 9.68
N SER A 22 13.91 -4.84 8.87
CA SER A 22 14.32 -4.79 7.46
C SER A 22 13.50 -5.65 6.48
N LYS A 23 12.27 -6.05 6.86
CA LYS A 23 11.31 -6.62 5.90
C LYS A 23 10.30 -5.57 5.48
N ASP A 24 10.27 -5.25 4.20
CA ASP A 24 9.22 -4.41 3.63
C ASP A 24 7.89 -5.16 3.65
N ILE A 25 6.80 -4.42 3.88
CA ILE A 25 5.44 -4.98 3.78
C ILE A 25 5.08 -4.99 2.31
N VAL A 26 4.81 -6.19 1.80
CA VAL A 26 4.49 -6.41 0.40
C VAL A 26 2.98 -6.59 0.26
N CYS A 27 2.37 -5.77 -0.57
CA CYS A 27 0.95 -5.84 -0.87
C CYS A 27 0.69 -6.03 -2.36
N LYS A 28 -0.15 -6.99 -2.72
CA LYS A 28 -0.69 -7.12 -4.07
C LYS A 28 -1.95 -6.30 -4.20
N VAL A 29 -2.06 -5.52 -5.27
CA VAL A 29 -3.26 -4.74 -5.60
C VAL A 29 -3.91 -5.30 -6.84
N VAL A 30 -5.23 -5.50 -6.78
CA VAL A 30 -6.06 -6.01 -7.88
C VAL A 30 -7.22 -5.05 -8.11
N GLY A 31 -7.59 -4.87 -9.38
CA GLY A 31 -8.72 -4.03 -9.80
C GLY A 31 -8.39 -2.55 -10.05
N VAL A 32 -7.12 -2.18 -10.01
CA VAL A 32 -6.60 -0.83 -10.29
C VAL A 32 -5.41 -0.92 -11.24
N SER A 33 -5.27 0.08 -12.13
CA SER A 33 -4.10 0.18 -13.02
C SER A 33 -2.86 0.67 -12.27
N HIS A 34 -1.68 0.27 -12.76
CA HIS A 34 -0.41 0.70 -12.21
C HIS A 34 -0.28 2.24 -12.19
N GLU A 35 -0.69 2.90 -13.28
CA GLU A 35 -0.65 4.35 -13.41
C GLU A 35 -1.46 5.04 -12.31
N CYS A 36 -2.67 4.54 -12.02
CA CYS A 36 -3.50 5.16 -11.01
C CYS A 36 -3.00 4.92 -9.58
N LEU A 37 -2.35 3.78 -9.34
CA LEU A 37 -1.65 3.52 -8.08
C LEU A 37 -0.48 4.49 -7.90
N ASP A 38 0.37 4.68 -8.92
CA ASP A 38 1.50 5.61 -8.85
C ASP A 38 1.03 7.06 -8.58
N ASP A 39 0.01 7.51 -9.31
CA ASP A 39 -0.65 8.82 -9.10
C ASP A 39 -1.21 8.96 -7.67
N THR A 40 -1.79 7.88 -7.12
CA THR A 40 -2.31 7.84 -5.75
C THR A 40 -1.18 8.00 -4.74
N ILE A 41 -0.07 7.27 -4.89
CA ILE A 41 1.08 7.38 -3.98
C ILE A 41 1.68 8.79 -4.00
N ARG A 42 1.81 9.39 -5.19
CA ARG A 42 2.26 10.78 -5.35
C ARG A 42 1.37 11.77 -4.63
N LYS A 43 0.05 11.62 -4.73
CA LYS A 43 -0.93 12.49 -4.04
C LYS A 43 -0.84 12.41 -2.52
N ILE A 44 -0.51 11.24 -1.97
CA ILE A 44 -0.37 11.04 -0.51
C ILE A 44 1.01 11.52 -0.03
N GLY A 45 1.99 11.69 -0.93
CA GLY A 45 3.34 12.15 -0.60
C GLY A 45 4.15 11.08 0.15
N LEU A 46 3.95 9.80 -0.20
CA LEU A 46 4.62 8.67 0.45
C LEU A 46 5.65 7.98 -0.46
N GLU A 47 6.11 8.66 -1.50
CA GLU A 47 7.04 8.13 -2.51
C GLU A 47 8.36 7.63 -1.90
N ASP A 48 8.81 8.27 -0.80
CA ASP A 48 10.01 7.85 -0.05
C ASP A 48 9.83 6.56 0.77
N TYR A 49 8.57 6.13 0.97
CA TYR A 49 8.23 5.00 1.86
C TYR A 49 7.45 3.89 1.16
N VAL A 50 6.85 4.18 0.00
CA VAL A 50 6.02 3.25 -0.74
C VAL A 50 6.48 3.22 -2.19
N LYS A 51 6.90 2.04 -2.64
CA LYS A 51 7.27 1.78 -4.03
C LYS A 51 6.20 0.91 -4.71
N VAL A 52 5.92 1.17 -5.98
CA VAL A 52 4.99 0.37 -6.80
C VAL A 52 5.77 -0.35 -7.90
N GLU A 53 5.67 -1.68 -7.99
CA GLU A 53 6.18 -2.47 -9.12
C GLU A 53 5.13 -3.52 -9.52
N ASP A 54 4.72 -3.55 -10.79
CA ASP A 54 3.77 -4.55 -11.33
C ASP A 54 2.52 -4.76 -10.44
N ASN A 55 1.85 -3.66 -10.06
CA ASN A 55 0.69 -3.65 -9.14
C ASN A 55 0.96 -4.22 -7.73
N THR A 56 2.24 -4.31 -7.36
CA THR A 56 2.68 -4.67 -6.01
C THR A 56 3.20 -3.43 -5.30
N LEU A 57 2.68 -3.15 -4.11
CA LEU A 57 3.14 -2.10 -3.22
C LEU A 57 4.18 -2.67 -2.26
N TYR A 58 5.30 -1.98 -2.14
CA TYR A 58 6.34 -2.24 -1.15
C TYR A 58 6.35 -1.09 -0.17
N ILE A 59 5.92 -1.34 1.06
CA ILE A 59 5.83 -0.34 2.11
C ILE A 59 7.01 -0.55 3.07
N LEU A 60 7.93 0.40 3.10
CA LEU A 60 9.08 0.38 3.99
C LEU A 60 8.60 0.47 5.45
N THR A 61 9.15 -0.36 6.33
CA THR A 61 8.88 -0.26 7.78
C THR A 61 9.36 1.06 8.39
N SER A 62 10.21 1.81 7.68
CA SER A 62 10.57 3.19 8.06
C SER A 62 9.37 4.15 8.07
N ILE A 63 8.21 3.77 7.51
CA ILE A 63 6.97 4.56 7.55
C ILE A 63 6.56 4.94 8.96
N PHE A 64 6.86 4.10 9.97
CA PHE A 64 6.58 4.41 11.38
C PHE A 64 7.24 5.72 11.85
N LYS A 65 8.34 6.17 11.21
CA LYS A 65 8.99 7.46 11.50
C LYS A 65 8.13 8.67 11.13
N THR A 66 7.17 8.49 10.23
CA THR A 66 6.21 9.53 9.83
C THR A 66 5.01 9.63 10.78
N GLY A 67 4.92 8.74 11.77
CA GLY A 67 3.77 8.63 12.68
C GLY A 67 2.58 7.85 12.09
N LYS A 68 2.68 7.38 10.84
CA LYS A 68 1.67 6.51 10.21
C LYS A 68 2.04 5.03 10.38
N THR A 69 1.02 4.20 10.58
CA THR A 69 1.16 2.75 10.51
C THR A 69 0.98 2.24 9.07
N PRO A 70 1.58 1.09 8.71
CA PRO A 70 1.34 0.47 7.41
C PRO A 70 -0.15 0.23 7.12
N GLY A 71 -0.93 -0.17 8.13
CA GLY A 71 -2.38 -0.38 7.99
C GLY A 71 -3.14 0.90 7.63
N GLU A 72 -2.76 2.05 8.20
CA GLU A 72 -3.33 3.34 7.84
C GLU A 72 -2.99 3.72 6.40
N VAL A 73 -1.74 3.52 5.99
CA VAL A 73 -1.29 3.77 4.61
C VAL A 73 -2.04 2.88 3.62
N ILE A 74 -2.15 1.58 3.88
CA ILE A 74 -2.90 0.64 3.03
C ILE A 74 -4.36 1.08 2.90
N LYS A 75 -4.99 1.50 4.00
CA LYS A 75 -6.37 1.98 4.01
C LYS A 75 -6.54 3.28 3.20
N GLU A 76 -5.61 4.21 3.34
CA GLU A 76 -5.62 5.48 2.61
C GLU A 76 -5.44 5.26 1.11
N ILE A 77 -4.52 4.37 0.72
CA ILE A 77 -4.33 3.95 -0.68
C ILE A 77 -5.61 3.32 -1.21
N ALA A 78 -6.19 2.33 -0.52
CA ALA A 78 -7.44 1.69 -0.97
C ALA A 78 -8.59 2.70 -1.14
N MET A 79 -8.72 3.68 -0.24
CA MET A 79 -9.76 4.70 -0.31
C MET A 79 -9.60 5.68 -1.47
N LEU A 80 -8.36 5.99 -1.87
CA LEU A 80 -8.09 6.89 -2.99
C LEU A 80 -8.13 6.14 -4.32
N SER A 81 -7.65 4.91 -4.35
CA SER A 81 -7.65 4.07 -5.54
C SER A 81 -9.04 3.63 -5.99
N ARG A 82 -10.10 3.79 -5.17
CA ARG A 82 -11.49 3.55 -5.61
C ARG A 82 -12.02 4.60 -6.62
N PHE A 83 -11.31 5.72 -6.74
CA PHE A 83 -11.62 6.76 -7.73
C PHE A 83 -10.87 6.54 -9.04
N CYS A 84 -10.11 5.45 -9.11
CA CYS A 84 -9.70 4.78 -10.32
C CYS A 84 -10.80 3.76 -10.69
#